data_AF-A0A0A0JID9-F1
#
_entry.id   AF-A0A0A0JID9-F1
#
_cell.length_a   1.000
_cell.length_b   1.000
_cell.length_c   1.000
_cell.angle_alpha   90.00
_cell.angle_beta   90.00
_cell.angle_gamma   90.00
#
_symmetry.space_group_name_H-M   'P 1'
#
loop_
_entity.id
_entity.type
_entity.pdbx_description
1 polymer ?
#
loop_
_entity_poly.entity_id
_entity_poly.type
_entity_poly.pdbx_seq_one_letter_code
_entity_poly.pdbx_strand_id
1 'polypeptide(L)'
;MRVDHVVYAAEHDGARATAERLAEQLGVAAVDGGVHPRFGTRNVILPLLGDRYLEVVEVLDHPASDKAPFGQVVRARSENGGGWLGWVVGVDDISQQEERLGRDAVDGNRHRPDGVELRWKQLGIKGLQADPQLPFFIEWAKGTQHPSGVGSTQVALTSLEIAGDPDRVLEWLGDSETEFGTDGIQFTFVSPKGTPGIMSVTFETPNGPVTL
;
A
#
# COMPACT_ATOMS: atom_id res chain seq x y z
N MET A 1 -4.63 14.36 4.82
CA MET A 1 -4.32 13.06 4.17
C MET A 1 -2.82 12.83 4.27
N ARG A 2 -2.34 11.58 4.30
CA ARG A 2 -0.89 11.25 4.25
C ARG A 2 -0.66 9.92 3.54
N VAL A 3 0.55 9.64 3.06
CA VAL A 3 0.91 8.28 2.64
C VAL A 3 0.85 7.38 3.87
N ASP A 4 0.00 6.35 3.82
CA ASP A 4 -0.18 5.35 4.88
C ASP A 4 0.77 4.17 4.67
N HIS A 5 0.80 3.61 3.46
CA HIS A 5 1.73 2.54 3.11
C HIS A 5 1.94 2.41 1.61
N VAL A 6 2.96 1.65 1.24
CA VAL A 6 3.21 1.16 -0.11
C VAL A 6 2.96 -0.34 -0.15
N VAL A 7 2.48 -0.84 -1.29
CA VAL A 7 2.07 -2.23 -1.49
C VAL A 7 2.95 -2.87 -2.54
N TYR A 8 3.53 -4.02 -2.18
CA TYR A 8 4.34 -4.87 -3.03
C TYR A 8 3.65 -6.23 -3.18
N ALA A 9 3.35 -6.65 -4.41
CA ALA A 9 2.81 -7.98 -4.64
C ALA A 9 3.94 -9.01 -4.56
N ALA A 10 3.70 -10.09 -3.82
CA ALA A 10 4.65 -11.16 -3.63
C ALA A 10 5.12 -11.76 -4.97
N GLU A 11 6.39 -12.15 -4.99
CA GLU A 11 6.97 -12.92 -6.08
C GLU A 11 6.55 -14.39 -5.99
N HIS A 12 7.02 -15.21 -6.92
CA HIS A 12 6.63 -16.62 -7.09
C HIS A 12 6.83 -17.52 -5.86
N ASP A 13 7.67 -17.13 -4.89
CA ASP A 13 7.95 -17.87 -3.66
C ASP A 13 7.14 -17.38 -2.44
N GLY A 14 6.20 -16.46 -2.66
CA GLY A 14 5.19 -16.06 -1.69
C GLY A 14 5.57 -14.87 -0.81
N ALA A 15 4.60 -14.37 -0.04
CA ALA A 15 4.75 -13.10 0.68
C ALA A 15 5.87 -13.12 1.72
N ARG A 16 6.07 -14.25 2.43
CA ARG A 16 7.10 -14.33 3.47
C ARG A 16 8.50 -14.22 2.90
N ALA A 17 8.84 -15.05 1.91
CA ALA A 17 10.16 -15.05 1.30
C ALA A 17 10.47 -13.72 0.60
N THR A 18 9.47 -13.15 -0.11
CA THR A 18 9.59 -11.81 -0.71
C THR A 18 9.84 -10.75 0.36
N ALA A 19 9.06 -10.75 1.46
CA ALA A 19 9.22 -9.80 2.54
C ALA A 19 10.56 -9.92 3.26
N GLU A 20 11.08 -11.13 3.46
CA GLU A 20 12.40 -11.36 4.06
C GLU A 20 13.52 -10.76 3.22
N ARG A 21 13.46 -10.87 1.88
CA ARG A 21 14.44 -10.24 0.97
C ARG A 21 14.39 -8.72 1.02
N LEU A 22 13.19 -8.13 1.06
CA LEU A 22 13.04 -6.68 1.16
C LEU A 22 13.49 -6.19 2.56
N ALA A 23 13.16 -6.95 3.60
CA ALA A 23 13.52 -6.68 4.98
C ALA A 23 15.04 -6.70 5.21
N GLU A 24 15.74 -7.66 4.60
CA GLU A 24 17.20 -7.75 4.62
C GLU A 24 17.85 -6.51 4.00
N GLN A 25 17.35 -6.06 2.83
CA GLN A 25 17.86 -4.86 2.17
C GLN A 25 17.63 -3.59 2.99
N LEU A 26 16.50 -3.49 3.69
CA LEU A 26 16.14 -2.32 4.50
C LEU A 26 16.70 -2.35 5.92
N GLY A 27 17.16 -3.51 6.41
CA GLY A 27 17.60 -3.69 7.79
C GLY A 27 16.46 -3.59 8.81
N VAL A 28 15.25 -4.06 8.45
CA VAL A 28 14.06 -4.08 9.32
C VAL A 28 13.52 -5.50 9.46
N ALA A 29 12.79 -5.79 10.54
CA ALA A 29 12.15 -7.10 10.69
C ALA A 29 10.84 -7.17 9.90
N ALA A 30 10.68 -8.25 9.12
CA ALA A 30 9.39 -8.62 8.55
C ALA A 30 8.47 -9.20 9.63
N VAL A 31 7.22 -8.74 9.69
CA VAL A 31 6.23 -9.14 10.69
C VAL A 31 5.01 -9.74 9.99
N ASP A 32 4.48 -10.85 10.52
CA ASP A 32 3.22 -11.37 10.03
C ASP A 32 2.11 -10.33 10.15
N GLY A 33 1.57 -9.93 9.00
CA GLY A 33 0.38 -9.10 8.96
C GLY A 33 -0.81 -9.99 9.29
N GLY A 34 -1.24 -10.84 8.37
CA GLY A 34 -2.37 -11.73 8.61
C GLY A 34 -3.15 -12.04 7.35
N VAL A 35 -4.35 -12.59 7.53
CA VAL A 35 -5.25 -12.96 6.43
C VAL A 35 -6.35 -11.91 6.27
N HIS A 36 -6.61 -11.52 5.03
CA HIS A 36 -7.71 -10.67 4.58
C HIS A 36 -8.90 -11.52 4.10
N PRO A 37 -9.87 -11.87 4.95
CA PRO A 37 -10.90 -12.85 4.58
C PRO A 37 -11.79 -12.35 3.44
N ARG A 38 -12.09 -11.05 3.44
CA ARG A 38 -12.93 -10.40 2.40
C ARG A 38 -12.24 -10.30 1.05
N PHE A 39 -10.91 -10.27 1.03
CA PHE A 39 -10.13 -10.04 -0.19
C PHE A 39 -9.46 -11.31 -0.72
N GLY A 40 -9.41 -12.39 0.08
CA GLY A 40 -8.73 -13.62 -0.31
C GLY A 40 -7.23 -13.43 -0.46
N THR A 41 -6.62 -12.61 0.40
CA THR A 41 -5.17 -12.35 0.40
C THR A 41 -4.60 -12.51 1.80
N ARG A 42 -3.28 -12.61 1.92
CA ARG A 42 -2.55 -12.48 3.18
C ARG A 42 -1.38 -11.52 3.00
N ASN A 43 -0.89 -10.95 4.09
CA ASN A 43 0.27 -10.07 4.03
C ASN A 43 1.33 -10.35 5.10
N VAL A 44 2.54 -9.89 4.78
CA VAL A 44 3.65 -9.67 5.69
C VAL A 44 3.98 -8.18 5.60
N ILE A 45 4.24 -7.53 6.72
CA ILE A 45 4.51 -6.09 6.76
C ILE A 45 5.94 -5.81 7.23
N LEU A 46 6.49 -4.70 6.77
CA LEU A 46 7.73 -4.12 7.28
C LEU A 46 7.36 -2.77 7.92
N PRO A 47 7.41 -2.64 9.25
CA PRO A 47 7.09 -1.40 9.95
C PRO A 47 8.09 -0.29 9.61
N LEU A 48 7.59 0.93 9.39
CA LEU A 48 8.40 2.12 9.08
C LEU A 48 8.09 3.27 10.06
N LEU A 49 9.00 4.22 10.15
CA LEU A 49 8.80 5.47 10.90
C LEU A 49 7.69 6.33 10.27
N GLY A 50 7.08 7.17 11.11
CA GLY A 50 6.07 8.15 10.69
C GLY A 50 4.69 7.54 10.41
N ASP A 51 4.31 6.51 11.18
CA ASP A 51 3.04 5.78 11.03
C ASP A 51 2.82 5.23 9.62
N ARG A 52 3.85 4.56 9.10
CA ARG A 52 3.87 3.94 7.77
C ARG A 52 4.36 2.50 7.82
N TYR A 53 4.12 1.75 6.74
CA TYR A 53 4.66 0.42 6.55
C TYR A 53 4.81 0.09 5.06
N LEU A 54 5.60 -0.93 4.75
CA LEU A 54 5.57 -1.61 3.46
C LEU A 54 4.75 -2.89 3.63
N GLU A 55 3.72 -3.06 2.80
CA GLU A 55 2.89 -4.25 2.75
C GLU A 55 3.35 -5.18 1.64
N VAL A 56 3.78 -6.40 1.98
CA VAL A 56 3.99 -7.48 1.01
C VAL A 56 2.78 -8.39 1.02
N VAL A 57 2.03 -8.40 -0.08
CA VAL A 57 0.73 -9.08 -0.18
C VAL A 57 0.78 -10.24 -1.15
N GLU A 58 0.14 -11.34 -0.79
CA GLU A 58 0.00 -12.55 -1.60
C GLU A 58 -1.47 -12.92 -1.69
N VAL A 59 -1.90 -13.38 -2.87
CA VAL A 59 -3.25 -13.91 -3.07
C VAL A 59 -3.34 -15.33 -2.55
N LEU A 60 -4.42 -15.65 -1.86
CA LEU A 60 -4.75 -17.01 -1.43
C LEU A 60 -5.50 -17.72 -2.54
N ASP A 61 -5.36 -19.05 -2.61
CA ASP A 61 -6.25 -19.89 -3.40
C ASP A 61 -7.61 -20.00 -2.71
N HIS A 62 -8.43 -18.95 -2.85
CA HIS A 62 -9.70 -18.80 -2.15
C HIS A 62 -10.72 -18.07 -3.05
N PRO A 63 -12.01 -18.50 -3.12
CA PRO A 63 -12.99 -17.90 -4.04
C PRO A 63 -13.22 -16.39 -3.88
N ALA A 64 -12.87 -15.82 -2.71
CA ALA A 64 -12.90 -14.37 -2.50
C ALA A 64 -11.89 -13.64 -3.39
N SER A 65 -10.72 -14.23 -3.67
CA SER A 65 -9.68 -13.61 -4.51
C SER A 65 -10.16 -13.38 -5.94
N ASP A 66 -11.09 -14.21 -6.42
CA ASP A 66 -11.56 -14.17 -7.80
C ASP A 66 -12.60 -13.08 -8.01
N LYS A 67 -13.22 -12.62 -6.91
CA LYS A 67 -14.32 -11.66 -6.93
C LYS A 67 -13.93 -10.30 -6.38
N ALA A 68 -13.05 -10.26 -5.39
CA ALA A 68 -12.62 -9.03 -4.76
C ALA A 68 -11.62 -8.29 -5.67
N PRO A 69 -11.87 -7.01 -6.03
CA PRO A 69 -10.95 -6.25 -6.86
C PRO A 69 -9.51 -6.24 -6.32
N PHE A 70 -9.32 -6.19 -5.00
CA PHE A 70 -7.99 -6.22 -4.40
C PHE A 70 -7.29 -7.58 -4.62
N GLY A 71 -8.01 -8.69 -4.44
CA GLY A 71 -7.48 -10.02 -4.74
C GLY A 71 -7.10 -10.18 -6.22
N GLN A 72 -7.90 -9.62 -7.13
CA GLN A 72 -7.64 -9.65 -8.58
C GLN A 72 -6.38 -8.87 -8.96
N VAL A 73 -6.18 -7.65 -8.43
CA VAL A 73 -4.98 -6.86 -8.75
C VAL A 73 -3.71 -7.48 -8.16
N VAL A 74 -3.78 -8.05 -6.95
CA VAL A 74 -2.66 -8.78 -6.34
C VAL A 74 -2.31 -10.00 -7.19
N ARG A 75 -3.30 -10.82 -7.55
CA ARG A 75 -3.10 -11.99 -8.42
C ARG A 75 -2.44 -11.61 -9.74
N ALA A 76 -2.99 -10.63 -10.45
CA ALA A 76 -2.48 -10.19 -11.74
C ALA A 76 -1.03 -9.68 -11.64
N ARG A 77 -0.68 -8.99 -10.54
CA ARG A 77 0.70 -8.51 -10.35
C ARG A 77 1.68 -9.64 -10.00
N SER A 78 1.29 -10.57 -9.13
CA SER A 78 2.11 -11.75 -8.81
C SER A 78 2.31 -12.67 -10.02
N GLU A 79 1.28 -12.88 -10.85
CA GLU A 79 1.38 -13.64 -12.11
C GLU A 79 2.36 -13.00 -13.12
N ASN A 80 2.56 -11.68 -13.03
CA ASN A 80 3.56 -10.92 -13.79
C ASN A 80 4.92 -10.83 -13.08
N GLY A 81 5.18 -11.69 -12.11
CA GLY A 81 6.47 -11.81 -11.42
C GLY A 81 6.57 -11.10 -10.07
N GLY A 82 5.49 -10.45 -9.60
CA GLY A 82 5.52 -9.63 -8.39
C GLY A 82 6.01 -8.20 -8.64
N GLY A 83 6.28 -7.46 -7.57
CA GLY A 83 6.76 -6.08 -7.66
C GLY A 83 5.83 -5.06 -7.01
N TRP A 84 6.20 -3.78 -7.12
CA TRP A 84 5.35 -2.67 -6.70
C TRP A 84 3.96 -2.76 -7.33
N LEU A 85 2.94 -2.67 -6.48
CA LEU A 85 1.53 -2.78 -6.85
C LEU A 85 0.82 -1.42 -6.77
N GLY A 86 1.07 -0.67 -5.70
CA GLY A 86 0.39 0.60 -5.47
C GLY A 86 0.79 1.26 -4.15
N TRP A 87 0.19 2.41 -3.88
CA TRP A 87 0.40 3.18 -2.65
C TRP A 87 -0.94 3.61 -2.09
N VAL A 88 -0.97 3.92 -0.81
CA VAL A 88 -2.22 4.08 -0.05
C VAL A 88 -2.18 5.39 0.70
N VAL A 89 -3.30 6.11 0.65
CA VAL A 89 -3.47 7.39 1.34
C VAL A 89 -4.41 7.22 2.53
N GLY A 90 -3.86 7.48 3.71
CA GLY A 90 -4.59 7.51 4.98
C GLY A 90 -5.41 8.79 5.10
N VAL A 91 -6.67 8.63 5.48
CA VAL A 91 -7.62 9.73 5.73
C VAL A 91 -8.31 9.52 7.07
N ASP A 92 -8.66 10.62 7.73
CA ASP A 92 -9.38 10.58 9.02
C ASP A 92 -10.90 10.39 8.83
N ASP A 93 -11.41 10.75 7.64
CA ASP A 93 -12.80 10.63 7.23
C ASP A 93 -12.86 10.31 5.74
N ILE A 94 -13.25 9.08 5.39
CA ILE A 94 -13.31 8.62 3.99
C ILE A 94 -14.52 9.15 3.23
N SER A 95 -15.50 9.75 3.92
CA SER A 95 -16.76 10.17 3.30
C SER A 95 -16.58 11.25 2.25
N GLN A 96 -15.55 12.09 2.41
CA GLN A 96 -15.20 13.10 1.42
C GLN A 96 -14.75 12.46 0.10
N GLN A 97 -14.00 11.36 0.16
CA GLN A 97 -13.58 10.62 -1.02
C GLN A 97 -14.74 9.82 -1.61
N GLU A 98 -15.64 9.28 -0.77
CA GLU A 98 -16.88 8.62 -1.22
C GLU A 98 -17.74 9.57 -2.06
N GLU A 99 -17.99 10.78 -1.56
CA GLU A 99 -18.77 11.82 -2.26
C GLU A 99 -18.13 12.16 -3.62
N ARG A 100 -16.83 12.40 -3.63
CA ARG A 100 -16.09 12.80 -4.85
C ARG A 100 -16.00 11.69 -5.90
N LEU A 101 -15.74 10.46 -5.45
CA LEU A 101 -15.61 9.31 -6.35
C LEU A 101 -16.97 8.68 -6.69
N GLY A 102 -18.05 9.19 -6.10
CA GLY A 102 -19.44 8.81 -6.35
C GLY A 102 -19.75 7.36 -5.99
N ARG A 103 -19.08 6.82 -4.97
CA ARG A 103 -19.22 5.41 -4.57
C ARG A 103 -18.80 5.20 -3.12
N ASP A 104 -19.46 4.25 -2.45
CA ASP A 104 -19.17 3.91 -1.07
C ASP A 104 -17.83 3.17 -0.93
N ALA A 105 -17.17 3.40 0.21
CA ALA A 105 -16.03 2.63 0.66
C ALA A 105 -16.47 1.23 1.10
N VAL A 106 -15.53 0.30 1.09
CA VAL A 106 -15.76 -1.09 1.46
C VAL A 106 -15.04 -1.39 2.77
N ASP A 107 -15.74 -2.09 3.67
CA ASP A 107 -15.13 -2.57 4.92
C ASP A 107 -14.05 -3.61 4.63
N GLY A 108 -12.87 -3.40 5.22
CA GLY A 108 -11.76 -4.33 5.27
C GLY A 108 -11.51 -4.82 6.69
N ASN A 109 -11.05 -6.07 6.80
CA ASN A 109 -10.52 -6.58 8.06
C ASN A 109 -9.41 -7.61 7.83
N ARG A 110 -8.56 -7.76 8.84
CA ARG A 110 -7.59 -8.86 8.94
C ARG A 110 -7.36 -9.29 10.36
N HIS A 111 -7.00 -10.55 10.53
CA HIS A 111 -6.60 -11.12 11.81
C HIS A 111 -5.10 -11.39 11.80
N ARG A 112 -4.39 -10.87 12.80
CA ARG A 112 -3.00 -11.22 13.08
C ARG A 112 -2.90 -12.63 13.68
N PRO A 113 -1.71 -13.26 13.65
CA PRO A 113 -1.49 -14.54 14.32
C PRO A 113 -1.76 -14.52 15.84
N ASP A 114 -1.62 -13.35 16.48
CA ASP A 114 -1.92 -13.16 17.91
C ASP A 114 -3.43 -12.99 18.20
N GLY A 115 -4.28 -13.12 17.18
CA GLY A 115 -5.74 -13.03 17.28
C GLY A 115 -6.29 -11.60 17.27
N VAL A 116 -5.44 -10.57 17.23
CA VAL A 116 -5.91 -9.19 17.15
C VAL A 116 -6.51 -8.92 15.76
N GLU A 117 -7.73 -8.40 15.76
CA GLU A 117 -8.43 -7.96 14.55
C GLU A 117 -8.13 -6.49 14.26
N LEU A 118 -7.78 -6.20 13.01
CA LEU A 118 -7.70 -4.84 12.48
C LEU A 118 -8.87 -4.59 11.54
N ARG A 119 -9.45 -3.40 11.60
CA ARG A 119 -10.61 -2.99 10.79
C ARG A 119 -10.38 -1.62 10.16
N TRP A 120 -10.86 -1.45 8.94
CA TRP A 120 -10.77 -0.20 8.19
C TRP A 120 -11.87 -0.12 7.14
N LYS A 121 -12.00 1.05 6.51
CA LYS A 121 -12.67 1.24 5.23
C LYS A 121 -11.64 1.51 4.15
N GLN A 122 -11.88 1.04 2.93
CA GLN A 122 -11.03 1.34 1.78
C GLN A 122 -11.84 1.73 0.54
N LEU A 123 -11.27 2.62 -0.27
CA LEU A 123 -11.91 3.13 -1.48
C LEU A 123 -10.88 3.38 -2.58
N GLY A 124 -11.20 3.02 -3.82
CA GLY A 124 -10.34 3.34 -4.98
C GLY A 124 -9.59 2.16 -5.62
N ILE A 125 -9.76 0.93 -5.14
CA ILE A 125 -9.07 -0.26 -5.70
C ILE A 125 -9.36 -0.46 -7.20
N LYS A 126 -10.59 -0.19 -7.66
CA LYS A 126 -10.91 -0.24 -9.09
C LYS A 126 -10.23 0.88 -9.89
N GLY A 127 -9.94 2.01 -9.24
CA GLY A 127 -9.12 3.08 -9.80
C GLY A 127 -7.69 2.61 -10.00
N LEU A 128 -7.07 2.05 -8.95
CA LEU A 128 -5.74 1.41 -9.02
C LEU A 128 -5.67 0.36 -10.14
N GLN A 129 -6.70 -0.50 -10.27
CA GLN A 129 -6.75 -1.53 -11.30
C GLN A 129 -6.75 -0.96 -12.73
N ALA A 130 -7.44 0.17 -12.93
CA ALA A 130 -7.54 0.81 -14.23
C ALA A 130 -6.35 1.73 -14.54
N ASP A 131 -5.75 2.31 -13.50
CA ASP A 131 -4.71 3.33 -13.58
C ASP A 131 -3.75 3.19 -12.38
N PRO A 132 -2.66 2.38 -12.51
CA PRO A 132 -1.83 1.99 -11.36
C PRO A 132 -1.00 3.10 -10.72
N GLN A 133 -0.98 4.31 -11.27
CA GLN A 133 -0.41 5.49 -10.60
C GLN A 133 -1.29 5.99 -9.45
N LEU A 134 -2.60 5.69 -9.49
CA LEU A 134 -3.57 6.23 -8.54
C LEU A 134 -3.51 5.48 -7.22
N PRO A 135 -3.43 6.19 -6.09
CA PRO A 135 -3.56 5.56 -4.79
C PRO A 135 -5.01 5.12 -4.54
N PHE A 136 -5.18 4.20 -3.61
CA PHE A 136 -6.46 4.03 -2.94
C PHE A 136 -6.42 4.62 -1.54
N PHE A 137 -7.58 4.89 -0.97
CA PHE A 137 -7.74 5.51 0.32
C PHE A 137 -8.03 4.47 1.39
N ILE A 138 -7.54 4.73 2.60
CA ILE A 138 -7.82 3.94 3.80
C ILE A 138 -8.23 4.85 4.97
N GLU A 139 -9.27 4.45 5.68
CA GLU A 139 -9.64 5.02 6.98
C GLU A 139 -9.61 3.89 8.01
N TRP A 140 -8.66 3.96 8.95
CA TRP A 140 -8.56 2.99 10.03
C TRP A 140 -9.69 3.18 11.05
N ALA A 141 -10.35 2.09 11.43
CA ALA A 141 -11.41 2.17 12.44
C ALA A 141 -10.83 2.59 13.79
N LYS A 142 -11.56 3.42 14.54
CA LYS A 142 -11.15 3.91 15.86
C LYS A 142 -10.75 2.76 16.79
N GLY A 143 -9.58 2.89 17.42
CA GLY A 143 -9.03 1.90 18.34
C GLY A 143 -8.30 0.73 17.67
N THR A 144 -8.26 0.68 16.33
CA THR A 144 -7.41 -0.27 15.60
C THR A 144 -5.94 0.05 15.85
N GLN A 145 -5.15 -0.95 16.21
CA GLN A 145 -3.70 -0.80 16.30
C GLN A 145 -3.12 -0.65 14.89
N HIS A 146 -2.55 0.51 14.60
CA HIS A 146 -1.94 0.77 13.30
C HIS A 146 -0.79 -0.22 13.01
N PRO A 147 -0.64 -0.76 11.78
CA PRO A 147 0.39 -1.75 11.46
C PRO A 147 1.83 -1.27 11.69
N SER A 148 2.11 0.03 11.64
CA SER A 148 3.43 0.58 11.99
C SER A 148 3.81 0.39 13.47
N GLY A 149 2.81 0.19 14.34
CA GLY A 149 3.00 0.10 15.78
C GLY A 149 3.46 -1.27 16.28
N VAL A 150 3.70 -2.23 15.37
CA VAL A 150 4.31 -3.52 15.72
C VAL A 150 5.80 -3.49 15.40
N GLY A 151 6.61 -4.11 16.27
CA GLY A 151 8.05 -4.13 16.11
C GLY A 151 8.73 -2.79 16.38
N SER A 152 10.03 -2.72 16.09
CA SER A 152 10.84 -1.52 16.18
C SER A 152 11.58 -1.31 14.87
N THR A 153 11.64 -0.07 14.41
CA THR A 153 12.28 0.30 13.14
C THR A 153 12.98 1.64 13.26
N GLN A 154 14.03 1.83 12.47
CA GLN A 154 14.68 3.12 12.24
C GLN A 154 14.59 3.52 10.76
N VAL A 155 13.82 2.77 9.97
CA VAL A 155 13.68 2.97 8.53
C VAL A 155 12.50 3.91 8.26
N ALA A 156 12.72 4.93 7.45
CA ALA A 156 11.67 5.87 7.04
C ALA A 156 11.44 5.76 5.52
N LEU A 157 10.17 5.79 5.11
CA LEU A 157 9.84 6.04 3.70
C LEU A 157 10.19 7.49 3.38
N THR A 158 10.88 7.74 2.25
CA THR A 158 11.29 9.11 1.88
C THR A 158 10.87 9.53 0.48
N SER A 159 10.78 8.62 -0.49
CA SER A 159 10.33 9.00 -1.84
C SER A 159 9.62 7.91 -2.61
N LEU A 160 8.72 8.31 -3.51
CA LEU A 160 8.11 7.47 -4.54
C LEU A 160 8.48 8.02 -5.92
N GLU A 161 8.96 7.15 -6.80
CA GLU A 161 9.03 7.43 -8.23
C GLU A 161 7.84 6.76 -8.92
N ILE A 162 7.04 7.54 -9.64
CA ILE A 162 5.80 7.09 -10.28
C ILE A 162 5.89 7.36 -11.77
N ALA A 163 5.73 6.33 -12.60
CA ALA A 163 5.42 6.51 -14.00
C ALA A 163 3.97 7.00 -14.12
N GLY A 164 3.75 8.17 -14.70
CA GLY A 164 2.42 8.75 -14.78
C GLY A 164 2.38 10.26 -14.93
N ASP A 165 1.20 10.80 -14.71
CA ASP A 165 0.87 12.21 -14.83
C ASP A 165 0.58 12.79 -13.42
N PRO A 166 1.39 13.74 -12.93
CA PRO A 166 1.17 14.35 -11.62
C PRO A 166 -0.21 15.02 -11.52
N ASP A 167 -0.71 15.64 -12.59
CA ASP A 167 -2.00 16.33 -12.57
C ASP A 167 -3.14 15.33 -12.38
N ARG A 168 -3.01 14.14 -12.97
CA ARG A 168 -3.97 13.05 -12.83
C ARG A 168 -4.05 12.54 -11.38
N VAL A 169 -2.91 12.43 -10.72
CA VAL A 169 -2.85 12.02 -9.31
C VAL A 169 -3.40 13.12 -8.39
N LEU A 170 -3.06 14.39 -8.63
CA LEU A 170 -3.60 15.52 -7.87
C LEU A 170 -5.12 15.63 -8.02
N GLU A 171 -5.65 15.47 -9.23
CA GLU A 171 -7.09 15.44 -9.48
C GLU A 171 -7.77 14.31 -8.69
N TRP A 172 -7.14 13.14 -8.62
CA TRP A 172 -7.66 11.97 -7.90
C TRP A 172 -7.65 12.13 -6.38
N LEU A 173 -6.53 12.60 -5.81
CA LEU A 173 -6.43 12.99 -4.41
C LEU A 173 -7.41 14.10 -4.06
N GLY A 174 -7.60 14.96 -5.05
CA GLY A 174 -8.69 15.89 -5.11
C GLY A 174 -8.42 17.24 -4.49
N ASP A 175 -7.21 17.45 -4.04
CA ASP A 175 -6.91 18.50 -3.11
C ASP A 175 -5.88 19.39 -3.79
N SER A 176 -6.37 20.49 -4.39
CA SER A 176 -5.54 21.46 -5.11
C SER A 176 -4.64 22.27 -4.17
N GLU A 177 -4.83 22.16 -2.85
CA GLU A 177 -4.06 22.88 -1.83
C GLU A 177 -3.01 21.99 -1.12
N THR A 178 -3.14 20.67 -1.13
CA THR A 178 -2.06 19.77 -0.70
C THR A 178 -1.15 19.46 -1.88
N GLU A 179 -0.05 20.17 -1.97
CA GLU A 179 1.06 19.78 -2.83
C GLU A 179 1.56 18.37 -2.44
N PHE A 180 2.07 17.64 -3.44
CA PHE A 180 2.84 16.42 -3.21
C PHE A 180 3.90 16.65 -2.12
N GLY A 181 4.03 15.71 -1.19
CA GLY A 181 5.11 15.73 -0.20
C GLY A 181 4.96 16.70 0.97
N THR A 182 3.76 17.23 1.19
CA THR A 182 3.40 17.93 2.43
C THR A 182 3.55 17.06 3.69
N ASP A 183 3.62 15.74 3.54
CA ASP A 183 3.87 14.77 4.61
C ASP A 183 5.34 14.29 4.71
N GLY A 184 6.25 15.01 4.03
CA GLY A 184 7.70 14.74 4.00
C GLY A 184 8.15 13.70 2.98
N ILE A 185 7.23 13.17 2.16
CA ILE A 185 7.54 12.18 1.12
C ILE A 185 7.76 12.87 -0.24
N GLN A 186 8.90 12.68 -0.86
CA GLN A 186 9.17 13.23 -2.18
C GLN A 186 8.50 12.40 -3.28
N PHE A 187 7.87 13.06 -4.24
CA PHE A 187 7.28 12.40 -5.42
C PHE A 187 8.01 12.84 -6.68
N THR A 188 8.49 11.86 -7.45
CA THR A 188 9.07 12.09 -8.77
C THR A 188 8.18 11.43 -9.81
N PHE A 189 7.71 12.21 -10.78
CA PHE A 189 6.92 11.69 -11.90
C PHE A 189 7.81 11.52 -13.13
N VAL A 190 7.76 10.32 -13.71
CA VAL A 190 8.55 9.93 -14.88
C VAL A 190 7.63 9.39 -15.97
N SER A 191 8.16 9.26 -17.19
CA SER A 191 7.51 8.52 -18.28
C SER A 191 6.00 8.79 -18.43
N PRO A 192 5.56 10.05 -18.66
CA PRO A 192 4.13 10.42 -18.66
C PRO A 192 3.30 9.75 -19.76
N LYS A 193 3.94 9.04 -20.70
CA LYS A 193 3.32 8.24 -21.77
C LYS A 193 3.63 6.75 -21.66
N GLY A 194 4.28 6.31 -20.59
CA GLY A 194 4.58 4.91 -20.30
C GLY A 194 3.42 4.20 -19.61
N THR A 195 3.61 2.94 -19.25
CA THR A 195 2.66 2.22 -18.39
C THR A 195 2.65 2.85 -17.00
N PRO A 196 1.52 3.35 -16.49
CA PRO A 196 1.49 4.00 -15.19
C PRO A 196 1.75 3.04 -14.04
N GLY A 197 2.34 3.53 -12.95
CA GLY A 197 2.58 2.76 -11.73
C GLY A 197 3.81 3.21 -10.96
N ILE A 198 4.01 2.65 -9.77
CA ILE A 198 5.22 2.87 -8.97
C ILE A 198 6.41 2.21 -9.67
N MET A 199 7.45 2.99 -9.90
CA MET A 199 8.71 2.51 -10.47
C MET A 199 9.72 2.13 -9.41
N SER A 200 9.83 2.94 -8.37
CA SER A 200 10.70 2.66 -7.23
C SER A 200 10.24 3.40 -5.98
N VAL A 201 10.67 2.90 -4.83
CA VAL A 201 10.42 3.50 -3.52
C VAL A 201 11.75 3.60 -2.77
N THR A 202 12.06 4.79 -2.26
CA THR A 202 13.28 5.02 -1.48
C THR A 202 12.95 5.09 0.00
N PHE A 203 13.82 4.45 0.77
CA PHE A 203 13.77 4.38 2.22
C PHE A 203 15.08 4.90 2.80
N GLU A 204 15.00 5.78 3.79
CA GLU A 204 16.17 6.12 4.62
C GLU A 204 16.37 5.02 5.66
N THR A 205 17.54 4.39 5.66
CA THR A 205 17.93 3.35 6.63
C THR A 205 19.11 3.84 7.48
N PRO A 206 19.45 3.17 8.60
CA PRO A 206 20.64 3.51 9.38
C PRO A 206 21.97 3.46 8.60
N ASN A 207 22.00 2.77 7.46
CA ASN A 207 23.17 2.61 6.60
C ASN A 207 23.13 3.53 5.36
N GLY A 208 22.15 4.45 5.29
CA GLY A 208 21.91 5.34 4.17
C GLY A 208 20.66 4.96 3.34
N PRO A 209 20.39 5.71 2.26
CA PRO A 209 19.21 5.50 1.45
C PRO A 209 19.28 4.20 0.65
N VAL A 210 18.18 3.45 0.64
CA VAL A 210 17.97 2.23 -0.16
C VAL A 210 16.76 2.45 -1.05
N THR A 211 16.93 2.23 -2.35
CA THR A 211 15.84 2.29 -3.34
C THR A 211 15.51 0.89 -3.80
N LEU A 212 14.22 0.54 -3.72
CA LEU A 212 13.65 -0.75 -4.08
C LEU A 212 12.68 -0.61 -5.25
#